data_AF-A0A7K3BLN3-F1
#
_entry.id   AF-A0A7K3BLN3-F1
#
_cell.length_a   1.000
_cell.length_b   1.000
_cell.length_c   1.000
_cell.angle_alpha   90.00
_cell.angle_beta   90.00
_cell.angle_gamma   90.00
#
_symmetry.space_group_name_H-M   'P 1'
#
loop_
_entity.id
_entity.type
_entity.pdbx_description
1 polymer ?
#
loop_
_entity_poly.entity_id
_entity_poly.type
_entity_poly.pdbx_seq_one_letter_code
_entity_poly.pdbx_strand_id
1 'polypeptide(L)'
;MNDLLGCLVLAAVLAVIMGVFAWLARVIRRRGVAGHAVAAALASYEEAFRVTSYEAHQEIRTQAGRKLPLESPDDPWRPARLALPARAAARSARRPSGWVRRLRRRR
;
A
#
# COMPACT_ATOMS: atom_id res chain seq x y z
N MET A 1 -20.85 24.47 -40.34
CA MET A 1 -20.10 23.29 -40.86
C MET A 1 -18.71 23.16 -40.23
N ASN A 2 -18.09 24.26 -39.78
CA ASN A 2 -16.74 24.26 -39.20
C ASN A 2 -16.69 23.66 -37.78
N ASP A 3 -17.78 23.76 -37.02
CA ASP A 3 -17.87 23.22 -35.66
C ASP A 3 -17.82 21.69 -35.63
N LEU A 4 -18.45 21.04 -36.63
CA LEU A 4 -18.40 19.59 -36.77
C LEU A 4 -16.97 19.10 -37.05
N LEU A 5 -16.22 19.82 -37.89
CA LEU A 5 -14.81 19.54 -38.16
C LEU A 5 -13.97 19.72 -36.89
N GLY A 6 -14.20 20.79 -36.12
CA GLY A 6 -13.53 21.01 -34.83
C GLY A 6 -13.78 19.89 -33.83
N CYS A 7 -15.03 19.46 -33.68
CA CYS A 7 -15.41 18.34 -32.81
C CYS A 7 -14.75 17.02 -33.25
N LEU A 8 -14.67 16.75 -34.56
CA LEU A 8 -14.01 15.57 -35.10
C LEU A 8 -12.51 15.58 -34.82
N VAL A 9 -11.84 16.72 -34.99
CA VAL A 9 -10.41 16.86 -34.68
C VAL A 9 -10.15 16.62 -33.20
N LEU A 10 -10.95 17.21 -32.32
CA LEU A 10 -10.83 17.00 -30.87
C LEU A 10 -11.04 15.54 -30.50
N ALA A 11 -12.07 14.90 -31.04
CA ALA A 11 -12.37 13.48 -30.80
C ALA A 11 -11.24 12.58 -31.30
N ALA A 12 -10.67 12.87 -32.47
CA ALA A 12 -9.55 12.13 -33.03
C ALA A 12 -8.30 12.26 -32.16
N VAL A 13 -7.94 13.47 -31.74
CA VAL A 13 -6.81 13.72 -30.83
C VAL A 13 -7.00 12.97 -29.52
N LEU A 14 -8.19 13.05 -28.92
CA LEU A 14 -8.50 12.35 -27.68
C LEU A 14 -8.41 10.83 -27.86
N ALA A 15 -8.92 10.29 -28.96
CA ALA A 15 -8.85 8.87 -29.27
C ALA A 15 -7.40 8.40 -29.45
N VAL A 16 -6.54 9.21 -30.08
CA VAL A 16 -5.10 8.92 -30.21
C VAL A 16 -4.44 8.86 -28.84
N ILE A 17 -4.68 9.85 -27.97
CA ILE A 17 -4.12 9.89 -26.61
C ILE A 17 -4.55 8.65 -25.81
N MET A 18 -5.85 8.33 -25.84
CA MET A 18 -6.39 7.15 -25.16
C MET A 18 -5.82 5.85 -25.74
N GLY A 19 -5.66 5.77 -27.06
CA GLY A 19 -5.05 4.63 -27.75
C GLY A 19 -3.60 4.42 -27.35
N VAL A 20 -2.81 5.50 -27.25
CA VAL A 20 -1.43 5.46 -26.78
C VAL A 20 -1.34 4.95 -25.34
N PHE A 21 -2.18 5.47 -24.42
CA PHE A 21 -2.19 4.99 -23.03
C PHE A 21 -2.63 3.53 -22.92
N ALA A 22 -3.64 3.11 -23.68
CA ALA A 22 -4.08 1.72 -23.71
C ALA A 22 -2.99 0.79 -24.25
N TRP A 23 -2.30 1.21 -25.30
CA TRP A 23 -1.16 0.49 -25.87
C TRP A 23 -0.01 0.39 -24.86
N LEU A 24 0.37 1.50 -24.23
CA LEU A 24 1.42 1.54 -23.21
C LEU A 24 1.08 0.62 -22.02
N ALA A 25 -0.16 0.69 -21.50
CA ALA A 25 -0.62 -0.20 -20.45
C ALA A 25 -0.55 -1.68 -20.87
N ARG A 26 -0.90 -1.99 -22.12
CA ARG A 26 -0.79 -3.35 -22.68
C ARG A 26 0.68 -3.80 -22.78
N VAL A 27 1.58 -2.93 -23.24
CA VAL A 27 3.03 -3.22 -23.32
C VAL A 27 3.59 -3.48 -21.93
N ILE A 28 3.27 -2.63 -20.95
CA ILE A 28 3.69 -2.78 -19.55
C ILE A 28 3.21 -4.13 -18.99
N ARG A 29 1.94 -4.49 -19.22
CA ARG A 29 1.36 -5.77 -18.77
C ARG A 29 1.99 -6.99 -19.46
N ARG A 30 2.30 -6.88 -20.75
CA ARG A 30 2.88 -7.99 -21.55
C ARG A 30 4.36 -8.21 -21.31
N ARG A 31 5.11 -7.13 -21.07
CA ARG A 31 6.56 -7.17 -20.90
C ARG A 31 7.02 -7.17 -19.45
N GLY A 32 6.09 -7.17 -18.47
CA GLY A 32 6.43 -7.18 -17.04
C GLY A 32 7.17 -5.93 -16.55
N VAL A 33 7.17 -4.85 -17.34
CA VAL A 33 7.97 -3.64 -17.09
C VAL A 33 7.44 -2.82 -15.91
N ALA A 34 6.23 -3.11 -15.43
CA ALA A 34 5.66 -2.46 -14.25
C ALA A 34 6.62 -2.55 -13.05
N GLY A 35 7.28 -3.70 -12.86
CA GLY A 35 8.25 -3.87 -11.78
C GLY A 35 9.48 -2.99 -11.95
N HIS A 36 9.99 -2.81 -13.17
CA HIS A 36 11.19 -2.02 -13.43
C HIS A 36 10.93 -0.52 -13.39
N ALA A 37 9.79 -0.07 -13.91
CA ALA A 37 9.41 1.34 -13.83
C ALA A 37 9.11 1.78 -12.38
N VAL A 38 8.40 0.93 -11.63
CA VAL A 38 8.15 1.17 -10.19
C VAL A 38 9.44 1.07 -9.39
N ALA A 39 10.31 0.10 -9.68
CA ALA A 39 11.63 0.00 -9.03
C ALA A 39 12.52 1.20 -9.37
N ALA A 40 12.49 1.71 -10.60
CA ALA A 40 13.21 2.91 -10.99
C ALA A 40 12.67 4.16 -10.30
N ALA A 41 11.34 4.31 -10.19
CA ALA A 41 10.72 5.39 -9.44
C ALA A 41 11.08 5.32 -7.95
N LEU A 42 10.97 4.13 -7.34
CA LEU A 42 11.38 3.90 -5.95
C LEU A 42 12.87 4.14 -5.74
N ALA A 43 13.73 3.74 -6.68
CA ALA A 43 15.16 4.00 -6.61
C ALA A 43 15.46 5.50 -6.70
N SER A 44 14.76 6.24 -7.57
CA SER A 44 14.91 7.71 -7.63
C SER A 44 14.40 8.41 -6.38
N TYR A 45 13.32 7.91 -5.77
CA TYR A 45 12.78 8.41 -4.52
C TYR A 45 13.74 8.13 -3.35
N GLU A 46 14.23 6.90 -3.24
CA GLU A 46 15.22 6.52 -2.25
C GLU A 46 16.51 7.33 -2.42
N GLU A 47 16.95 7.61 -3.64
CA GLU A 47 18.11 8.46 -3.88
C GLU A 47 17.89 9.91 -3.42
N ALA A 48 16.70 10.47 -3.64
CA ALA A 48 16.35 11.81 -3.20
C ALA A 48 16.22 11.93 -1.67
N PHE A 49 15.78 10.87 -1.00
CA PHE A 49 15.55 10.84 0.45
C PHE A 49 16.58 9.99 1.21
N ARG A 50 17.67 9.58 0.57
CA ARG A 50 18.66 8.65 1.13
C ARG A 50 19.22 9.10 2.48
N VAL A 51 19.40 10.41 2.62
CA VAL A 51 19.91 11.02 3.87
C VAL A 51 18.91 10.85 5.01
N THR A 52 17.63 11.17 4.77
CA THR A 52 16.56 11.03 5.76
C THR A 52 16.22 9.58 6.05
N SER A 53 16.26 8.69 5.05
CA SER A 53 16.01 7.27 5.23
C SER A 53 17.11 6.60 6.04
N TYR A 54 18.37 7.05 5.89
CA TYR A 54 19.49 6.59 6.70
C TYR A 54 19.31 6.93 8.19
N GLU A 55 18.93 8.16 8.50
CA GLU A 55 18.66 8.60 9.88
C GLU A 55 17.51 7.79 10.51
N ALA A 56 16.41 7.61 9.77
CA ALA A 56 15.28 6.78 10.21
C ALA A 56 15.68 5.30 10.41
N HIS A 57 16.51 4.75 9.52
CA HIS A 57 17.00 3.38 9.65
C HIS A 57 17.83 3.19 10.91
N GLN A 58 18.66 4.19 11.25
CA GLN A 58 19.47 4.18 12.45
C GLN A 58 18.58 4.27 13.71
N GLU A 59 17.56 5.12 13.72
CA GLU A 59 16.60 5.20 14.82
C GLU A 59 15.85 3.87 15.04
N ILE A 60 15.34 3.24 13.97
CA ILE A 60 14.65 1.94 14.05
C ILE A 60 15.57 0.86 14.62
N ARG A 61 16.85 0.82 14.21
CA ARG A 61 17.81 -0.13 14.81
C ARG A 61 18.02 0.12 16.30
N THR A 62 18.08 1.38 16.73
CA THR A 62 18.21 1.70 18.15
C THR A 62 16.95 1.31 18.93
N GLN A 63 15.77 1.38 18.33
CA GLN A 63 14.52 0.91 18.94
C GLN A 63 14.42 -0.63 18.97
N ALA A 64 14.86 -1.31 17.91
CA ALA A 64 14.85 -2.78 17.83
C ALA A 64 15.75 -3.45 18.88
N GLY A 65 16.77 -2.75 19.37
CA GLY A 65 17.61 -3.19 20.49
C GLY A 65 17.03 -2.91 21.88
N ARG A 66 15.93 -2.15 22.01
CA ARG A 66 15.33 -1.82 23.31
C ARG A 66 14.48 -2.99 23.83
N LYS A 67 14.81 -3.48 25.03
CA LYS A 67 14.09 -4.56 25.71
C LYS A 67 12.83 -4.11 26.45
N LEU A 68 12.62 -2.80 26.59
CA LEU A 68 11.48 -2.22 27.29
C LEU A 68 10.60 -1.45 26.29
N PRO A 69 9.28 -1.71 26.24
CA PRO A 69 8.36 -0.86 25.51
C PRO A 69 8.48 0.58 26.01
N LEU A 70 8.72 1.53 25.11
CA LEU A 70 8.57 2.95 25.45
C LEU A 70 7.07 3.21 25.61
N GLU A 71 6.69 3.76 26.76
CA GLU A 71 5.37 4.30 27.00
C GLU A 71 5.12 5.42 25.98
N SER A 72 3.99 5.36 25.27
CA SER A 72 3.64 6.38 24.27
C SER A 72 3.54 7.74 24.96
N PRO A 73 3.94 8.87 24.33
CA PRO A 73 3.79 10.19 24.93
C PRO A 73 2.36 10.53 25.40
N ASP A 74 1.36 9.89 24.79
CA ASP A 74 -0.06 10.03 25.15
C ASP A 74 -0.56 8.97 26.15
N ASP A 75 0.27 8.00 26.53
CA ASP A 75 -0.12 7.01 27.53
C ASP A 75 -0.03 7.62 28.94
N PRO A 76 -1.09 7.50 29.77
CA PRO A 76 -1.02 7.88 31.16
C PRO A 76 0.02 6.99 31.85
N TRP A 77 1.09 7.58 32.40
CA TRP A 77 2.16 6.87 33.10
C TRP A 77 1.61 5.80 34.06
N ARG A 78 1.85 4.51 33.76
CA ARG A 78 1.46 3.38 34.61
C ARG A 78 2.71 2.69 35.17
N PRO A 79 2.87 2.61 36.50
CA PRO A 79 3.93 1.82 37.10
C PRO A 79 3.83 0.36 36.64
N ALA A 80 4.95 -0.21 36.16
CA ALA A 80 5.05 -1.58 35.62
C ALA A 80 4.46 -2.69 36.52
N ARG A 81 4.22 -2.41 37.81
CA ARG A 81 3.57 -3.32 38.77
C ARG A 81 2.08 -3.56 38.49
N LEU A 82 1.41 -2.70 37.69
CA LEU A 82 -0.01 -2.82 37.35
C LEU A 82 -0.26 -3.54 36.03
N ALA A 83 0.78 -3.88 35.26
CA ALA A 83 0.68 -4.65 34.01
C ALA A 83 0.52 -6.15 34.30
N LEU A 84 -0.51 -6.53 35.05
CA LEU A 84 -0.92 -7.93 35.15
C LEU A 84 -1.48 -8.37 33.79
N PRO A 85 -1.11 -9.56 33.27
CA PRO A 85 -1.50 -9.96 31.94
C PRO A 85 -3.00 -10.27 31.89
N ALA A 86 -3.76 -9.44 31.18
CA ALA A 86 -5.14 -9.68 30.73
C ALA A 86 -5.27 -10.87 29.74
N ARG A 87 -4.38 -11.88 29.84
CA ARG A 87 -4.34 -13.08 29.00
C ARG A 87 -5.28 -14.20 29.46
N ALA A 88 -6.00 -14.04 30.57
CA ALA A 88 -6.95 -15.03 31.05
C ALA A 88 -8.37 -14.87 30.45
N ALA A 89 -8.81 -13.65 30.10
CA ALA A 89 -10.21 -13.40 29.77
C ALA A 89 -10.58 -13.61 28.28
N ALA A 90 -9.62 -13.56 27.35
CA ALA A 90 -9.93 -13.59 25.91
C ALA A 90 -10.10 -15.00 25.30
N ARG A 91 -9.94 -16.09 26.08
CA ARG A 91 -9.99 -17.46 25.56
C ARG A 91 -11.38 -18.09 25.50
N SER A 92 -12.45 -17.44 26.01
CA SER A 92 -13.80 -18.03 26.04
C SER A 92 -14.75 -17.59 24.92
N ALA A 93 -14.32 -16.80 23.93
CA ALA A 93 -15.22 -16.18 22.95
C ALA A 93 -15.03 -16.64 21.49
N ARG A 94 -14.39 -17.78 21.22
CA ARG A 94 -14.36 -18.37 19.86
C ARG A 94 -15.52 -19.33 19.64
N ARG A 95 -16.70 -18.77 19.37
CA ARG A 95 -17.78 -19.48 18.65
C ARG A 95 -17.41 -19.52 17.16
N PRO A 96 -17.28 -20.69 16.51
CA PRO A 96 -17.13 -20.74 15.07
C PRO A 96 -18.51 -20.59 14.40
N SER A 97 -18.75 -19.44 13.77
CA SER A 97 -19.90 -19.18 12.90
C SER A 97 -19.74 -19.94 11.59
N GLY A 98 -20.34 -21.13 11.50
CA GLY A 98 -20.44 -21.93 10.28
C GLY A 98 -21.48 -21.36 9.31
N TRP A 99 -21.17 -20.24 8.66
CA TRP A 99 -22.00 -19.64 7.61
C TRP A 99 -21.06 -19.00 6.59
N VAL A 100 -20.66 -19.76 5.56
CA VAL A 100 -20.51 -19.34 4.15
C VAL A 100 -19.84 -20.52 3.44
N ARG A 101 -20.64 -21.50 3.01
CA ARG A 101 -20.26 -22.35 1.88
C ARG A 101 -21.51 -22.88 1.19
N ARG A 102 -22.21 -21.97 0.51
CA ARG A 102 -23.22 -22.30 -0.48
C ARG A 102 -23.21 -21.22 -1.56
N LEU A 103 -23.41 -21.67 -2.81
CA LEU A 103 -23.41 -20.94 -4.09
C LEU A 103 -22.00 -20.87 -4.71
N ARG A 104 -21.69 -21.43 -5.88
CA ARG A 104 -22.53 -21.79 -7.04
C ARG A 104 -21.66 -22.60 -8.02
N ARG A 105 -22.02 -23.84 -8.35
CA ARG A 105 -22.46 -24.33 -9.67
C ARG A 105 -21.84 -23.62 -10.90
N ARG A 106 -21.07 -24.37 -11.71
CA ARG A 106 -21.36 -24.69 -13.13
C ARG A 106 -20.19 -25.48 -13.77
N ARG A 107 -20.38 -26.79 -13.93
CA ARG A 107 -20.09 -27.54 -15.16
C ARG A 107 -21.12 -28.65 -15.25
#